data_AF-A0A7V9GSY3-F1
#
_entry.id   AF-A0A7V9GSY3-F1
#
_cell.length_a   1.000
_cell.length_b   1.000
_cell.length_c   1.000
_cell.angle_alpha   90.00
_cell.angle_beta   90.00
_cell.angle_gamma   90.00
#
_symmetry.space_group_name_H-M   'P 1'
#
loop_
_entity.id
_entity.type
_entity.pdbx_description
1 polymer ?
#
loop_
_entity_poly.entity_id
_entity_poly.type
_entity_poly.pdbx_seq_one_letter_code
_entity_poly.pdbx_strand_id
1 'polypeptide(L)' 'DQVRELPPRQRAAVLYRFAGDLPFREVGKAIGCSEATARQNVHEALSKLREVVAA' A
#
# COMPACT_ATOMS: atom_id res chain seq x y z
N ASP A 1 9.11 8.57 10.39
CA ASP A 1 8.62 7.24 9.96
C ASP A 1 7.96 7.43 8.60
N GLN A 2 8.66 7.14 7.49
CA GLN A 2 8.24 7.49 6.12
C GLN A 2 6.92 6.83 5.69
N VAL A 3 6.57 5.71 6.31
CA VAL A 3 5.29 5.02 6.06
C VAL A 3 4.10 5.87 6.51
N ARG A 4 4.26 6.70 7.55
CA ARG A 4 3.19 7.59 8.06
C ARG A 4 2.85 8.71 7.09
N GLU A 5 3.82 9.15 6.29
CA GLU A 5 3.65 10.24 5.31
C GLU A 5 2.91 9.79 4.03
N LEU A 6 2.69 8.48 3.85
CA LEU A 6 1.89 7.97 2.75
C LEU A 6 0.42 8.41 2.87
N PRO A 7 -0.27 8.70 1.75
CA PRO A 7 -1.71 8.84 1.70
C PRO A 7 -2.43 7.65 2.39
N PRO A 8 -3.55 7.86 3.09
CA PRO A 8 -4.16 6.84 3.94
C PRO A 8 -4.41 5.48 3.25
N ARG A 9 -4.87 5.49 2.00
CA ARG A 9 -5.12 4.25 1.24
C ARG A 9 -3.83 3.52 0.83
N GLN A 10 -2.80 4.26 0.45
CA GLN A 10 -1.47 3.72 0.12
C GLN A 10 -0.84 3.09 1.37
N ARG A 11 -0.90 3.78 2.52
CA ARG A 11 -0.45 3.29 3.82
C ARG A 11 -1.17 1.99 4.24
N ALA A 12 -2.50 1.98 4.16
CA ALA A 12 -3.29 0.79 4.49
C ALA A 12 -2.98 -0.38 3.55
N ALA A 13 -2.84 -0.11 2.25
CA ALA A 13 -2.57 -1.14 1.25
C ALA A 13 -1.20 -1.83 1.50
N VAL A 14 -0.14 -1.09 1.80
CA VAL A 14 1.17 -1.71 2.13
C VAL A 14 1.16 -2.42 3.47
N LEU A 15 0.45 -1.90 4.47
CA LEU A 15 0.32 -2.55 5.77
C LEU A 15 -0.36 -3.93 5.60
N TYR A 16 -1.52 -3.98 4.98
CA TYR A 16 -2.24 -5.23 4.76
C TYR A 16 -1.50 -6.18 3.83
N ARG A 17 -0.81 -5.68 2.79
CA ARG A 17 -0.06 -6.54 1.88
C ARG A 17 1.16 -7.18 2.54
N PHE A 18 1.97 -6.41 3.28
CA PHE A 18 3.27 -6.88 3.74
C PHE A 18 3.29 -7.30 5.21
N ALA A 19 2.65 -6.54 6.10
CA ALA A 19 2.57 -6.92 7.51
C ALA A 19 1.42 -7.91 7.76
N GLY A 20 0.30 -7.73 7.05
CA GLY A 20 -0.85 -8.64 7.11
C GLY A 20 -0.78 -9.85 6.18
N ASP A 21 0.24 -9.93 5.31
CA ASP A 21 0.42 -10.94 4.25
C ASP A 21 -0.85 -11.26 3.45
N LEU A 22 -1.71 -10.26 3.26
CA LEU A 22 -2.95 -10.44 2.51
C LEU A 22 -2.67 -10.44 1.00
N PRO A 23 -3.29 -11.34 0.23
CA PRO A 23 -3.28 -11.21 -1.23
C PRO A 23 -4.08 -9.97 -1.64
N PHE A 24 -3.77 -9.37 -2.79
CA PHE A 24 -4.36 -8.10 -3.23
C PHE A 24 -5.89 -8.08 -3.25
N ARG A 25 -6.53 -9.22 -3.54
CA ARG A 25 -7.99 -9.35 -3.47
C ARG A 25 -8.54 -9.05 -2.07
N GLU A 26 -7.87 -9.52 -1.02
CA GLU A 26 -8.29 -9.34 0.37
C GLU A 26 -7.89 -7.93 0.86
N VAL A 27 -6.78 -7.39 0.37
CA VAL A 27 -6.44 -5.97 0.57
C VAL A 27 -7.54 -5.07 0.01
N GLY A 28 -8.01 -5.33 -1.22
CA GLY A 28 -9.09 -4.57 -1.85
C GLY A 28 -10.38 -4.60 -1.03
N LYS A 29 -10.78 -5.78 -0.55
CA LYS A 29 -11.92 -5.92 0.37
C LYS A 29 -11.71 -5.12 1.66
N ALA A 30 -10.52 -5.21 2.27
CA ALA A 30 -10.21 -4.54 3.54
C ALA A 30 -10.23 -3.00 3.44
N ILE A 31 -9.88 -2.43 2.28
CA ILE A 31 -9.83 -0.98 2.07
C ILE A 31 -10.98 -0.44 1.21
N GLY A 32 -11.95 -1.28 0.85
CA GLY A 32 -13.14 -0.90 0.08
C GLY A 32 -12.86 -0.52 -1.38
N CYS A 33 -12.00 -1.27 -2.07
CA CYS A 33 -11.70 -1.05 -3.49
C CYS A 33 -11.52 -2.36 -4.28
N SER A 34 -11.38 -2.25 -5.60
CA SER A 34 -11.09 -3.42 -6.45
C SER A 34 -9.68 -3.97 -6.19
N GLU A 35 -9.45 -5.24 -6.53
CA GLU A 35 -8.09 -5.83 -6.47
C GLU A 35 -7.09 -5.04 -7.33
N ALA A 36 -7.51 -4.55 -8.49
CA ALA A 36 -6.68 -3.71 -9.35
C ALA A 36 -6.30 -2.38 -8.68
N THR A 37 -7.26 -1.72 -8.04
CA THR A 37 -7.02 -0.49 -7.27
C THR A 37 -6.11 -0.75 -6.06
N ALA A 38 -6.23 -1.91 -5.40
CA ALA A 38 -5.33 -2.30 -4.31
C ALA A 38 -3.89 -2.48 -4.81
N ARG A 39 -3.68 -3.15 -5.95
CA ARG A 39 -2.36 -3.25 -6.60
C ARG A 39 -1.76 -1.88 -6.90
N GLN A 40 -2.56 -0.97 -7.46
CA GLN A 40 -2.12 0.39 -7.77
C GLN A 40 -1.69 1.15 -6.52
N ASN A 41 -2.48 1.09 -5.44
CA ASN A 41 -2.12 1.74 -4.17
C ASN A 41 -0.81 1.21 -3.59
N VAL A 42 -0.57 -0.11 -3.63
CA VAL A 42 0.71 -0.70 -3.19
C VAL A 42 1.86 -0.24 -4.09
N HIS A 43 1.68 -0.25 -5.41
CA HIS A 43 2.71 0.17 -6.35
C HIS A 43 3.14 1.62 -6.10
N GLU A 44 2.18 2.54 -6.04
CA GLU A 44 2.45 3.97 -5.78
C GLU A 44 3.09 4.21 -4.41
N ALA A 45 2.64 3.48 -3.39
CA ALA A 45 3.24 3.56 -2.06
C ALA A 45 4.72 3.16 -2.08
N LEU A 46 5.05 2.04 -2.73
CA LEU A 46 6.42 1.54 -2.83
C LEU A 46 7.32 2.47 -3.65
N SER A 47 6.80 3.06 -4.73
CA SER A 47 7.55 4.04 -5.52
C SER A 47 7.95 5.25 -4.66
N LYS A 48 7.00 5.83 -3.90
CA LYS A 48 7.29 6.95 -2.98
C LYS A 48 8.29 6.55 -1.89
N LEU A 49 8.12 5.39 -1.28
CA LEU A 49 9.04 4.95 -0.21
C LEU A 49 10.47 4.74 -0.75
N ARG A 50 10.62 4.25 -1.97
CA ARG A 50 11.95 4.09 -2.60
C ARG A 50 12.64 5.43 -2.85
N GLU A 51 11.89 6.46 -3.27
CA GLU A 51 12.45 7.81 -3.46
C GLU A 51 13.05 8.36 -2.17
N VAL A 52 12.43 8.09 -1.02
CA VAL A 52 12.89 8.64 0.26
C VAL A 52 13.97 7.78 0.93
N VAL A 53 14.03 6.47 0.66
CA VAL A 53 15.08 5.58 1.19
C VAL A 53 16.37 5.64 0.36
N ALA A 54 16.26 5.99 -0.93
CA ALA A 54 17.43 6.16 -1.80
C ALA A 54 18.12 7.53 -1.65
N ALA A 55 17.57 8.43 -0.81
CA ALA A 55 18.10 9.74 -0.47
C ALA A 55 18.81 9.70 0.90
#